data_AF-A0A319ES42-F1
#
_entry.id   AF-A0A319ES42-F1
#
_cell.length_a   1.000
_cell.length_b   1.000
_cell.length_c   1.000
_cell.angle_alpha   90.00
_cell.angle_beta   90.00
_cell.angle_gamma   90.00
#
_symmetry.space_group_name_H-M   'P 1'
#
loop_
_entity.id
_entity.type
_entity.pdbx_description
1 polymer ?
#
loop_
_entity_poly.entity_id
_entity_poly.type
_entity_poly.pdbx_seq_one_letter_code
_entity_poly.pdbx_strand_id
1 'polypeptide(L)'
;MPASSNSLAWDPIITDCLDVSCGRSADILDISTEDETNTTVAAEQFFEELEQITQGRHSKTFSDLSFGQRLVFTWEYRSFNTPARVPVLMFAFDTDLVGASGALNLVRTKSGYMIWSLHTAIEGLQGHPEVPARDGHMTGDKSWYAQRLEDDNLEGVEPEVIVIGGGQCGLQIAARLKALGVTSLVVERNQRISDNWRNRYEYLSLHLPHWGDHFPYFPIPEHWPTYTPAAKMGDWHEWYANAMELTT
;
A
#
# COMPACT_ATOMS: atom_id res chain seq x y z
N MET A 1 28.36 3.66 -24.93
CA MET A 1 28.52 3.12 -23.57
C MET A 1 27.12 3.09 -22.97
N PRO A 2 26.49 1.93 -22.71
CA PRO A 2 25.15 1.92 -22.17
C PRO A 2 25.23 2.17 -20.65
N ALA A 3 24.50 3.18 -20.21
CA ALA A 3 24.40 3.58 -18.82
C ALA A 3 23.53 2.59 -18.02
N SER A 4 23.94 2.45 -16.77
CA SER A 4 23.48 1.57 -15.70
C SER A 4 21.97 1.52 -15.45
N SER A 5 21.55 0.33 -15.04
CA SER A 5 20.33 -0.05 -14.33
C SER A 5 19.81 1.02 -13.35
N ASN A 6 18.60 1.53 -13.61
CA ASN A 6 17.82 2.22 -12.59
C ASN A 6 17.25 1.17 -11.62
N SER A 7 17.88 1.03 -10.47
CA SER A 7 17.29 0.45 -9.27
C SER A 7 16.14 1.35 -8.82
N LEU A 8 14.90 0.98 -9.15
CA LEU A 8 13.73 1.50 -8.47
C LEU A 8 13.78 0.96 -7.04
N ALA A 9 14.20 1.81 -6.10
CA ALA A 9 14.06 1.56 -4.67
C ALA A 9 12.56 1.48 -4.37
N TRP A 10 12.16 0.42 -3.69
CA TRP A 10 10.80 0.12 -3.31
C TRP A 10 10.36 1.06 -2.17
N ASP A 11 9.30 1.85 -2.39
CA ASP A 11 8.46 2.40 -1.32
C ASP A 11 6.99 2.04 -1.63
N PRO A 12 6.52 0.84 -1.24
CA PRO A 12 5.19 0.35 -1.55
C PRO A 12 4.16 0.89 -0.54
N ILE A 13 3.47 1.91 -1.00
CA ILE A 13 2.49 2.74 -0.29
C ILE A 13 1.22 2.02 0.21
N ILE A 14 1.01 0.74 -0.09
CA ILE A 14 -0.21 0.00 0.31
C ILE A 14 0.09 -1.33 1.06
N THR A 15 1.36 -1.68 1.29
CA THR A 15 1.74 -2.86 2.10
C THR A 15 2.07 -2.57 3.57
N ASP A 16 1.98 -1.33 4.02
CA ASP A 16 2.43 -0.90 5.35
C ASP A 16 1.50 -1.25 6.53
N CYS A 17 1.03 -2.49 6.58
CA CYS A 17 0.81 -3.12 7.89
C CYS A 17 2.13 -3.56 8.57
N LEU A 18 3.29 -3.24 7.98
CA LEU A 18 4.55 -3.93 8.27
C LEU A 18 5.75 -3.01 8.03
N ASP A 19 6.31 -2.47 9.10
CA ASP A 19 7.75 -2.27 9.10
C ASP A 19 8.34 -2.92 10.35
N VAL A 20 9.02 -4.05 10.13
CA VAL A 20 10.00 -4.59 11.05
C VAL A 20 11.31 -3.94 10.62
N SER A 21 11.73 -2.94 11.37
CA SER A 21 13.03 -2.29 11.21
C SER A 21 14.16 -3.32 10.98
N CYS A 22 14.63 -3.43 9.73
CA CYS A 22 15.96 -3.94 9.44
C CYS A 22 16.50 -3.35 8.14
N GLY A 23 17.62 -2.64 8.25
CA GLY A 23 18.22 -1.91 7.15
C GLY A 23 18.83 -2.82 6.07
N ARG A 24 18.80 -2.29 4.83
CA ARG A 24 19.71 -2.50 3.69
C ARG A 24 20.17 -3.95 3.40
N SER A 25 19.89 -4.34 2.15
CA SER A 25 20.25 -5.57 1.42
C SER A 25 19.12 -6.59 1.40
N ALA A 26 18.31 -6.55 0.33
CA ALA A 26 17.40 -7.63 0.00
C ALA A 26 18.20 -8.82 -0.53
N ASP A 27 18.76 -9.60 0.40
CA ASP A 27 19.05 -11.02 0.21
C ASP A 27 18.03 -11.78 1.08
N ILE A 28 17.04 -12.34 0.42
CA ILE A 28 15.97 -13.15 1.00
C ILE A 28 16.51 -14.56 1.25
N LEU A 29 16.72 -14.92 2.53
CA LEU A 29 16.49 -16.23 3.16
C LEU A 29 17.16 -16.27 4.55
N ASP A 30 16.42 -16.54 5.62
CA ASP A 30 16.86 -17.55 6.60
C ASP A 30 15.71 -18.10 7.47
N ILE A 31 15.92 -19.35 7.83
CA ILE A 31 15.07 -20.48 8.08
C ILE A 31 15.36 -20.93 9.51
N SER A 32 14.43 -20.77 10.44
CA SER A 32 14.61 -21.38 11.78
C SER A 32 14.14 -22.84 11.85
N THR A 33 14.62 -23.66 10.90
CA THR A 33 14.90 -25.09 11.11
C THR A 33 16.04 -25.53 10.19
N GLU A 34 17.16 -25.86 10.80
CA GLU A 34 18.53 -26.23 10.36
C GLU A 34 18.76 -27.11 9.10
N ASP A 35 17.88 -27.15 8.11
CA ASP A 35 18.02 -28.02 6.92
C ASP A 35 17.47 -27.36 5.64
N GLU A 36 18.35 -26.65 4.91
CA GLU A 36 18.08 -25.90 3.67
C GLU A 36 17.52 -26.78 2.54
N THR A 37 17.89 -28.06 2.50
CA THR A 37 17.48 -29.00 1.45
C THR A 37 16.01 -29.40 1.50
N ASN A 38 15.39 -29.32 2.68
CA ASN A 38 14.00 -29.74 2.89
C ASN A 38 13.01 -28.59 2.62
N THR A 39 13.49 -27.35 2.65
CA THR A 39 12.68 -26.14 2.57
C THR A 39 12.39 -25.73 1.13
N THR A 40 13.36 -25.85 0.21
CA THR A 40 13.13 -25.67 -1.23
C THR A 40 12.14 -26.71 -1.75
N VAL A 41 12.29 -27.97 -1.33
CA VAL A 41 11.37 -29.05 -1.72
C VAL A 41 9.96 -28.82 -1.19
N ALA A 42 9.81 -28.34 0.06
CA ALA A 42 8.50 -28.02 0.63
C ALA A 42 7.85 -26.80 -0.06
N ALA A 43 8.64 -25.80 -0.45
CA ALA A 43 8.17 -24.66 -1.23
C ALA A 43 7.70 -25.09 -2.63
N GLU A 44 8.52 -25.88 -3.35
CA GLU A 44 8.20 -26.42 -4.68
C GLU A 44 6.97 -27.32 -4.65
N GLN A 45 6.87 -28.24 -3.68
CA GLN A 45 5.67 -29.08 -3.49
C GLN A 45 4.44 -28.24 -3.18
N PHE A 46 4.57 -27.20 -2.35
CA PHE A 46 3.47 -26.30 -2.06
C PHE A 46 3.03 -25.50 -3.30
N PHE A 47 3.95 -25.12 -4.20
CA PHE A 47 3.59 -24.51 -5.48
C PHE A 47 2.81 -25.47 -6.37
N GLU A 48 3.27 -26.72 -6.51
CA GLU A 48 2.55 -27.74 -7.27
C GLU A 48 1.14 -27.96 -6.69
N GLU A 49 1.00 -27.98 -5.36
CA GLU A 49 -0.29 -28.08 -4.68
C GLU A 49 -1.15 -26.82 -4.88
N LEU A 50 -0.57 -25.63 -4.81
CA LEU A 50 -1.28 -24.37 -5.03
C LEU A 50 -1.77 -24.24 -6.47
N GLU A 51 -0.92 -24.58 -7.45
CA GLU A 51 -1.29 -24.65 -8.86
C GLU A 51 -2.40 -25.67 -9.06
N GLN A 52 -2.32 -26.85 -8.45
CA GLN A 52 -3.40 -27.85 -8.51
C GLN A 52 -4.70 -27.35 -7.84
N ILE A 53 -4.62 -26.63 -6.73
CA ILE A 53 -5.80 -26.06 -6.05
C ILE A 53 -6.44 -24.94 -6.88
N THR A 54 -5.62 -24.08 -7.48
CA THR A 54 -6.10 -22.97 -8.34
C THR A 54 -6.68 -23.50 -9.65
N GLN A 55 -6.03 -24.46 -10.31
CA GLN A 55 -6.50 -25.12 -11.53
C GLN A 55 -7.69 -26.06 -11.27
N GLY A 56 -7.74 -26.72 -10.12
CA GLY A 56 -8.78 -27.69 -9.75
C GLY A 56 -10.09 -27.08 -9.25
N ARG A 57 -10.09 -25.80 -8.86
CA ARG A 57 -11.33 -25.06 -8.58
C ARG A 57 -11.90 -24.55 -9.90
N HIS A 58 -13.13 -24.94 -10.23
CA HIS A 58 -13.96 -24.34 -11.29
C HIS A 58 -14.37 -22.87 -11.01
N SER A 59 -13.46 -22.07 -10.44
CA SER A 59 -13.65 -20.67 -10.17
C SER A 59 -12.99 -19.86 -11.28
N LYS A 60 -13.80 -19.14 -12.07
CA LYS A 60 -13.31 -18.19 -13.09
C LYS A 60 -12.36 -17.11 -12.51
N THR A 61 -12.31 -16.95 -11.20
CA THR A 61 -11.51 -15.93 -10.52
C THR A 61 -10.00 -16.22 -10.52
N PHE A 62 -9.59 -17.48 -10.67
CA PHE A 62 -8.18 -17.89 -10.51
C PHE A 62 -7.54 -18.46 -11.78
N SER A 63 -8.31 -18.57 -12.88
CA SER A 63 -7.81 -19.17 -14.13
C SER A 63 -6.76 -18.33 -14.86
N ASP A 64 -6.75 -17.01 -14.59
CA ASP A 64 -5.96 -16.03 -15.35
C ASP A 64 -4.76 -15.51 -14.52
N LEU A 65 -4.45 -16.18 -13.40
CA LEU A 65 -3.33 -15.82 -12.54
C LEU A 65 -2.02 -16.36 -13.10
N SER A 66 -1.07 -15.46 -13.33
CA SER A 66 0.32 -15.83 -13.59
C SER A 66 1.17 -15.48 -12.37
N PHE A 67 1.73 -16.49 -11.71
CA PHE A 67 2.64 -16.24 -10.58
C PHE A 67 3.95 -15.67 -11.14
N GLY A 68 4.28 -14.44 -10.73
CA GLY A 68 5.56 -13.82 -11.06
C GLY A 68 6.69 -14.54 -10.33
N GLN A 69 7.90 -14.54 -10.89
CA GLN A 69 9.08 -15.27 -10.35
C GLN A 69 9.63 -14.72 -9.01
N ARG A 70 8.83 -14.11 -8.14
CA ARG A 70 9.28 -13.54 -6.86
C ARG A 70 8.42 -14.04 -5.71
N LEU A 71 9.03 -14.89 -4.92
CA LEU A 71 8.42 -15.54 -3.78
C LEU A 71 9.31 -15.33 -2.56
N VAL A 72 8.69 -14.97 -1.45
CA VAL A 72 9.37 -14.73 -0.17
C VAL A 72 8.67 -15.55 0.90
N PHE A 73 9.40 -16.48 1.50
CA PHE A 73 8.95 -17.16 2.71
C PHE A 73 9.47 -16.44 3.94
N THR A 74 8.60 -16.19 4.90
CA THR A 74 9.00 -15.63 6.20
C THR A 74 8.22 -16.23 7.35
N TRP A 75 8.90 -16.36 8.48
CA TRP A 75 8.37 -16.86 9.75
C TRP A 75 8.02 -15.71 10.71
N GLU A 76 8.41 -14.48 10.34
CA GLU A 76 8.37 -13.29 11.21
C GLU A 76 7.22 -12.34 10.90
N TYR A 77 6.38 -12.67 9.91
CA TYR A 77 5.18 -11.90 9.67
C TYR A 77 4.21 -12.04 10.85
N ARG A 78 4.08 -10.96 11.63
CA ARG A 78 3.07 -10.83 12.67
C ARG A 78 2.00 -9.86 12.21
N SER A 79 0.85 -10.38 11.78
CA SER A 79 -0.36 -9.55 11.86
C SER A 79 -0.78 -9.42 13.33
N PHE A 80 -1.53 -8.36 13.65
CA PHE A 80 -2.05 -8.06 14.99
C PHE A 80 -2.83 -9.19 15.68
N ASN A 81 -3.17 -10.26 14.96
CA ASN A 81 -3.91 -11.41 15.48
C ASN A 81 -3.36 -12.77 15.03
N THR A 82 -2.15 -12.84 14.44
CA THR A 82 -1.60 -14.14 14.04
C THR A 82 -0.98 -14.84 15.26
N PRO A 83 -1.39 -16.08 15.59
CA PRO A 83 -0.74 -16.86 16.63
C PRO A 83 0.77 -16.94 16.38
N ALA A 84 1.57 -17.01 17.44
CA ALA A 84 3.01 -17.23 17.29
C ALA A 84 3.27 -18.50 16.46
N ARG A 85 4.17 -18.41 15.46
CA ARG A 85 4.64 -19.52 14.60
C ARG A 85 3.67 -20.02 13.52
N VAL A 86 2.87 -19.14 12.93
CA VAL A 86 2.17 -19.44 11.67
C VAL A 86 3.11 -19.11 10.51
N PRO A 87 3.49 -20.09 9.67
CA PRO A 87 4.27 -19.80 8.46
C PRO A 87 3.50 -18.87 7.53
N VAL A 88 4.18 -17.86 7.01
CA VAL A 88 3.62 -16.90 6.07
C VAL A 88 4.39 -16.96 4.77
N LEU A 89 3.65 -17.09 3.68
CA LEU A 89 4.21 -17.01 2.34
C LEU A 89 3.72 -15.74 1.67
N MET A 90 4.66 -14.96 1.17
CA MET A 90 4.40 -13.81 0.32
C MET A 90 4.73 -14.15 -1.12
N PHE A 91 3.86 -13.77 -2.04
CA PHE A 91 4.01 -14.02 -3.46
C PHE A 91 3.60 -12.78 -4.26
N ALA A 92 4.21 -12.60 -5.43
CA ALA A 92 3.76 -11.61 -6.40
C ALA A 92 3.13 -12.33 -7.60
N PHE A 93 2.14 -11.70 -8.21
CA PHE A 93 1.49 -12.22 -9.40
C PHE A 93 1.03 -11.07 -10.30
N ASP A 94 0.98 -11.35 -11.59
CA ASP A 94 0.48 -10.41 -12.58
C ASP A 94 -0.80 -10.96 -13.21
N THR A 95 -1.66 -10.02 -13.58
CA THR A 95 -2.85 -10.23 -14.42
C THR A 95 -2.75 -9.31 -15.63
N ASP A 96 -3.67 -9.45 -16.59
CA ASP A 96 -3.74 -8.55 -17.75
C ASP A 96 -3.95 -7.06 -17.38
N LEU A 97 -4.42 -6.77 -16.15
CA LEU A 97 -4.78 -5.42 -15.71
C LEU A 97 -3.87 -4.86 -14.62
N VAL A 98 -3.34 -5.71 -13.75
CA VAL A 98 -2.62 -5.28 -12.53
C VAL A 98 -1.43 -6.17 -12.23
N GLY A 99 -0.39 -5.55 -11.66
CA GLY A 99 0.59 -6.24 -10.84
C GLY A 99 0.12 -6.25 -9.39
N ALA A 100 0.23 -7.39 -8.73
CA ALA A 100 -0.31 -7.62 -7.41
C ALA A 100 0.63 -8.44 -6.52
N SER A 101 0.46 -8.29 -5.22
CA SER A 101 1.09 -9.12 -4.21
C SER A 101 0.03 -9.90 -3.43
N GLY A 102 0.45 -10.96 -2.75
CA GLY A 102 -0.38 -11.69 -1.83
C GLY A 102 0.42 -12.26 -0.66
N ALA A 103 -0.26 -12.42 0.46
CA ALA A 103 0.27 -13.04 1.67
C ALA A 103 -0.70 -14.10 2.15
N LEU A 104 -0.19 -15.31 2.37
CA LEU A 104 -0.97 -16.43 2.88
C LEU A 104 -0.41 -16.96 4.19
N ASN A 105 -1.32 -17.18 5.14
CA ASN A 105 -1.03 -17.75 6.45
C ASN A 105 -1.35 -19.24 6.40
N LEU A 106 -0.38 -20.09 6.75
CA LEU A 106 -0.52 -21.54 6.71
C LEU A 106 -0.69 -22.14 8.12
N VAL A 107 -1.58 -23.10 8.26
CA VAL A 107 -1.75 -23.86 9.51
C VAL A 107 -1.52 -25.34 9.24
N ARG A 108 -0.68 -25.98 10.07
CA ARG A 108 -0.46 -27.42 10.00
C ARG A 108 -1.63 -28.17 10.63
N THR A 109 -2.30 -29.00 9.84
CA THR A 109 -3.38 -29.89 10.28
C THR A 109 -2.92 -31.35 10.28
N LYS A 110 -3.79 -32.26 10.72
CA LYS A 110 -3.54 -33.71 10.64
C LYS A 110 -3.41 -34.22 9.21
N SER A 111 -3.97 -33.48 8.24
CA SER A 111 -4.03 -33.85 6.82
C SER A 111 -2.98 -33.13 5.98
N GLY A 112 -2.09 -32.32 6.58
CA GLY A 112 -1.13 -31.48 5.88
C GLY A 112 -1.31 -29.99 6.19
N TYR A 113 -0.60 -29.13 5.46
CA TYR A 113 -0.77 -27.68 5.56
C TYR A 113 -2.07 -27.24 4.90
N MET A 114 -2.75 -26.29 5.54
CA MET A 114 -3.97 -25.67 5.03
C MET A 114 -3.81 -24.15 5.03
N ILE A 115 -4.37 -23.48 4.03
CA ILE A 115 -4.44 -22.01 4.01
C ILE A 115 -5.47 -21.57 5.03
N TRP A 116 -5.03 -20.78 6.02
CA TRP A 116 -5.89 -20.17 7.02
C TRP A 116 -6.46 -18.83 6.55
N SER A 117 -5.59 -17.96 6.02
CA SER A 117 -6.01 -16.74 5.36
C SER A 117 -5.16 -16.46 4.14
N LEU A 118 -5.75 -15.77 3.18
CA LEU A 118 -5.12 -15.27 1.98
C LEU A 118 -5.49 -13.79 1.84
N HIS A 119 -4.48 -12.96 1.68
CA HIS A 119 -4.60 -11.53 1.42
C HIS A 119 -3.96 -11.24 0.08
N THR A 120 -4.55 -10.30 -0.67
CA THR A 120 -4.00 -9.83 -1.94
C THR A 120 -4.09 -8.31 -1.98
N ALA A 121 -3.07 -7.66 -2.53
CA ALA A 121 -3.02 -6.22 -2.73
C ALA A 121 -2.65 -5.93 -4.19
N ILE A 122 -3.31 -4.93 -4.77
CA ILE A 122 -2.93 -4.40 -6.08
C ILE A 122 -1.77 -3.43 -5.85
N GLU A 123 -0.64 -3.68 -6.50
CA GLU A 123 0.58 -2.87 -6.40
C GLU A 123 0.67 -1.83 -7.52
N GLY A 124 0.06 -2.11 -8.67
CA GLY A 124 0.08 -1.20 -9.81
C GLY A 124 -0.89 -1.60 -10.91
N LEU A 125 -1.23 -0.62 -11.75
CA LEU A 125 -2.08 -0.79 -12.93
C LEU A 125 -1.19 -0.91 -14.17
N GLN A 126 -1.41 -1.96 -14.96
CA GLN A 126 -0.67 -2.17 -16.20
C GLN A 126 -1.01 -1.05 -17.20
N GLY A 127 0.02 -0.48 -17.83
CA GLY A 127 -0.15 0.62 -18.80
C GLY A 127 -0.46 2.00 -18.19
N HIS A 128 -0.55 2.12 -16.86
CA HIS A 128 -0.86 3.37 -16.16
C HIS A 128 0.19 3.70 -15.09
N PRO A 129 1.44 4.02 -15.46
CA PRO A 129 2.46 4.42 -14.50
C PRO A 129 2.13 5.79 -13.90
N GLU A 130 2.64 6.04 -12.69
CA GLU A 130 2.57 7.37 -12.08
C GLU A 130 3.33 8.41 -12.92
N VAL A 131 2.82 9.64 -12.92
CA VAL A 131 3.41 10.78 -13.58
C VAL A 131 4.74 11.11 -12.87
N PRO A 132 5.85 11.22 -13.62
CA PRO A 132 7.14 11.54 -13.01
C PRO A 132 7.12 12.92 -12.36
N ALA A 133 7.95 13.08 -11.31
CA ALA A 133 8.10 14.36 -10.63
C ALA A 133 8.50 15.47 -11.62
N ARG A 134 7.79 16.60 -11.57
CA ARG A 134 8.15 17.81 -12.31
C ARG A 134 9.47 18.38 -11.81
N ASP A 135 10.23 19.01 -12.70
CA ASP A 135 11.36 19.85 -12.27
C ASP A 135 10.80 21.02 -11.44
N GLY A 136 11.20 21.08 -10.18
CA GLY A 136 10.79 22.11 -9.23
C GLY A 136 11.61 23.39 -9.31
N HIS A 137 12.58 23.49 -10.22
CA HIS A 137 13.33 24.72 -10.42
C HIS A 137 12.42 25.83 -10.97
N MET A 138 12.28 26.89 -10.18
CA MET A 138 11.47 28.08 -10.49
C MET A 138 12.11 28.95 -11.57
N THR A 139 12.28 28.40 -12.77
CA THR A 139 12.91 29.05 -13.94
C THR A 139 11.89 29.51 -14.99
N GLY A 140 10.62 29.15 -14.81
CA GLY A 140 9.52 29.57 -15.69
C GLY A 140 8.86 30.90 -15.30
N ASP A 141 7.85 31.29 -16.08
CA ASP A 141 7.17 32.58 -15.95
C ASP A 141 6.19 32.66 -14.77
N LYS A 142 5.87 31.52 -14.13
CA LYS A 142 4.94 31.43 -13.00
C LYS A 142 5.65 30.99 -11.73
N SER A 143 5.32 31.66 -10.63
CA SER A 143 5.78 31.24 -9.30
C SER A 143 5.00 30.02 -8.81
N TRP A 144 5.54 29.29 -7.82
CA TRP A 144 4.84 28.15 -7.24
C TRP A 144 3.49 28.58 -6.62
N TYR A 145 3.47 29.71 -5.92
CA TYR A 145 2.23 30.26 -5.35
C TYR A 145 1.20 30.63 -6.42
N ALA A 146 1.63 31.20 -7.54
CA ALA A 146 0.72 31.52 -8.66
C ALA A 146 0.16 30.24 -9.28
N GLN A 147 1.01 29.23 -9.50
CA GLN A 147 0.56 27.93 -10.00
C GLN A 147 -0.43 27.28 -9.03
N ARG A 148 -0.15 27.32 -7.72
CA ARG A 148 -1.05 26.71 -6.73
C ARG A 148 -2.42 27.38 -6.69
N LEU A 149 -2.47 28.71 -6.80
CA LEU A 149 -3.72 29.45 -6.91
C LEU A 149 -4.52 29.09 -8.17
N GLU A 150 -3.84 28.81 -9.28
CA GLU A 150 -4.49 28.32 -10.50
C GLU A 150 -4.99 26.88 -10.33
N ASP A 151 -4.21 25.99 -9.71
CA ASP A 151 -4.58 24.60 -9.46
C ASP A 151 -5.80 24.49 -8.51
N ASP A 152 -5.97 25.46 -7.60
CA ASP A 152 -7.13 25.59 -6.73
C ASP A 152 -8.31 26.33 -7.38
N ASN A 153 -8.06 27.09 -8.44
CA ASN A 153 -9.10 27.79 -9.16
C ASN A 153 -9.75 26.88 -10.20
N LEU A 154 -10.84 26.22 -9.81
CA LEU A 154 -11.61 25.36 -10.70
C LEU A 154 -12.64 26.12 -11.55
N GLU A 155 -12.57 27.46 -11.62
CA GLU A 155 -13.48 28.23 -12.48
C GLU A 155 -13.27 27.83 -13.95
N GLY A 156 -14.29 27.20 -14.54
CA GLY A 156 -14.23 26.70 -15.91
C GLY A 156 -13.43 25.40 -16.09
N VAL A 157 -12.98 24.76 -15.01
CA VAL A 157 -12.33 23.45 -15.01
C VAL A 157 -13.34 22.39 -14.59
N GLU A 158 -13.58 21.39 -15.44
CA GLU A 158 -14.39 20.22 -15.12
C GLU A 158 -13.46 19.08 -14.68
N PRO A 159 -13.41 18.71 -13.39
CA PRO A 159 -12.53 17.64 -12.92
C PRO A 159 -13.03 16.29 -13.45
N GLU A 160 -12.10 15.40 -13.77
CA GLU A 160 -12.45 14.03 -14.19
C GLU A 160 -13.09 13.23 -13.06
N VAL A 161 -12.70 13.50 -11.81
CA VAL A 161 -13.20 12.82 -10.62
C VAL A 161 -13.61 13.81 -9.54
N ILE A 162 -14.79 13.61 -8.95
CA ILE A 162 -15.21 14.29 -7.73
C ILE A 162 -15.13 13.30 -6.57
N VAL A 163 -14.32 13.61 -5.57
CA VAL A 163 -14.17 12.84 -4.35
C VAL A 163 -15.04 13.46 -3.26
N ILE A 164 -16.07 12.75 -2.81
CA ILE A 164 -16.98 13.25 -1.78
C ILE A 164 -16.46 12.85 -0.40
N GLY A 165 -15.98 13.84 0.36
CA GLY A 165 -15.43 13.71 1.70
C GLY A 165 -13.92 13.91 1.77
N GLY A 166 -13.47 14.95 2.46
CA GLY A 166 -12.07 15.26 2.78
C GLY A 166 -11.60 14.63 4.09
N GLY A 167 -11.98 13.38 4.32
CA GLY A 167 -11.43 12.54 5.40
C GLY A 167 -10.33 11.61 4.88
N GLN A 168 -9.79 10.75 5.75
CA GLN A 168 -8.68 9.82 5.45
C GLN A 168 -8.77 9.15 4.07
N CYS A 169 -9.84 8.40 3.78
CA CYS A 169 -9.97 7.68 2.51
C CYS A 169 -10.02 8.62 1.28
N GLY A 170 -10.71 9.76 1.40
CA GLY A 170 -10.85 10.71 0.31
C GLY A 170 -9.53 11.40 -0.04
N LEU A 171 -8.72 11.72 0.97
CA LEU A 171 -7.39 12.30 0.75
C LEU A 171 -6.41 11.28 0.16
N GLN A 172 -6.45 10.03 0.63
CA GLN A 172 -5.62 8.96 0.08
C GLN A 172 -5.93 8.71 -1.39
N ILE A 173 -7.21 8.64 -1.77
CA ILE A 173 -7.59 8.40 -3.17
C ILE A 173 -7.26 9.60 -4.05
N ALA A 174 -7.48 10.84 -3.58
CA ALA A 174 -7.12 12.04 -4.32
C ALA A 174 -5.60 12.12 -4.59
N ALA A 175 -4.78 11.72 -3.62
CA ALA A 175 -3.34 11.65 -3.79
C ALA A 175 -2.91 10.60 -4.83
N ARG A 176 -3.55 9.42 -4.86
CA ARG A 176 -3.31 8.40 -5.89
C ARG A 176 -3.76 8.87 -7.27
N LEU A 177 -4.94 9.50 -7.38
CA LEU A 177 -5.44 10.07 -8.65
C LEU A 177 -4.49 11.12 -9.20
N LYS A 178 -4.02 12.04 -8.34
CA LYS A 178 -3.06 13.06 -8.72
C LYS A 178 -1.73 12.47 -9.21
N ALA A 179 -1.20 11.46 -8.52
CA ALA A 179 0.02 10.78 -8.97
C ALA A 179 -0.16 10.06 -10.29
N LEU A 180 -1.37 9.60 -10.63
CA LEU A 180 -1.70 9.03 -11.94
C LEU A 180 -2.05 10.10 -12.99
N GLY A 181 -1.96 11.39 -12.66
CA GLY A 181 -2.26 12.50 -13.57
C GLY A 181 -3.75 12.72 -13.81
N VAL A 182 -4.62 12.12 -12.99
CA VAL A 182 -6.08 12.30 -13.07
C VAL A 182 -6.49 13.51 -12.25
N THR A 183 -7.19 14.44 -12.89
CA THR A 183 -7.69 15.65 -12.23
C THR A 183 -8.84 15.29 -11.27
N SER A 184 -8.74 15.75 -10.02
CA SER A 184 -9.77 15.46 -9.02
C SER A 184 -10.04 16.64 -8.10
N LEU A 185 -11.31 16.82 -7.74
CA LEU A 185 -11.76 17.76 -6.71
C LEU A 185 -12.26 16.99 -5.49
N VAL A 186 -11.69 17.26 -4.32
CA VAL A 186 -12.24 16.78 -3.04
C VAL A 186 -13.27 17.77 -2.54
N VAL A 187 -14.45 17.30 -2.13
CA VAL A 187 -15.50 18.15 -1.55
C VAL A 187 -15.77 17.70 -0.12
N GLU A 188 -15.49 18.56 0.85
CA GLU A 188 -15.74 18.30 2.27
C GLU A 188 -16.90 19.15 2.79
N ARG A 189 -17.77 18.55 3.62
CA ARG A 189 -18.92 19.23 4.22
C ARG A 189 -18.56 20.00 5.50
N ASN A 190 -17.52 19.54 6.20
CA ASN A 190 -17.03 20.18 7.41
C ASN A 190 -16.21 21.42 7.06
N GLN A 191 -16.01 22.29 8.05
CA GLN A 191 -15.31 23.56 7.85
C GLN A 191 -13.82 23.37 7.53
N ARG A 192 -13.18 22.34 8.10
CA ARG A 192 -11.78 22.01 7.82
C ARG A 192 -11.65 20.56 7.36
N ILE A 193 -10.63 20.32 6.55
CA ILE A 193 -10.25 18.99 6.09
C ILE A 193 -10.03 18.08 7.28
N SER A 194 -10.68 16.92 7.27
CA SER A 194 -10.61 15.91 8.33
C SER A 194 -11.23 16.31 9.69
N ASP A 195 -12.10 17.31 9.74
CA ASP A 195 -12.90 17.59 10.95
C ASP A 195 -13.82 16.45 11.37
N ASN A 196 -14.10 15.50 10.47
CA ASN A 196 -14.76 14.24 10.81
C ASN A 196 -14.01 13.41 11.87
N TRP A 197 -12.71 13.66 12.07
CA TRP A 197 -11.91 13.09 13.16
C TRP A 197 -11.94 13.97 14.41
N ARG A 198 -11.78 15.30 14.27
CA ARG A 198 -11.76 16.25 15.38
C ARG A 198 -13.10 16.42 16.08
N ASN A 199 -14.20 16.32 15.34
CA ASN A 199 -15.57 16.53 15.86
C ASN A 199 -16.20 15.25 16.43
N ARG A 200 -15.37 14.26 16.79
CA ARG A 200 -15.80 13.04 17.48
C ARG A 200 -15.68 13.27 19.00
N TYR A 201 -15.85 12.21 19.78
CA TYR A 201 -15.68 12.29 21.23
C TYR A 201 -14.22 12.54 21.62
N GLU A 202 -14.00 13.32 22.68
CA GLU A 202 -12.69 13.85 23.09
C GLU A 202 -11.58 12.81 23.24
N TYR A 203 -11.92 11.63 23.79
CA TYR A 203 -10.96 10.56 24.06
C TYR A 203 -10.82 9.55 22.91
N LEU A 204 -11.29 9.88 21.70
CA LEU A 204 -11.11 9.00 20.54
C LEU A 204 -9.62 8.87 20.21
N SER A 205 -9.15 7.63 20.14
CA SER A 205 -7.83 7.25 19.63
C SER A 205 -7.99 6.07 18.67
N LEU A 206 -6.99 5.85 17.82
CA LEU A 206 -6.94 4.68 16.96
C LEU A 206 -7.05 3.40 17.80
N HIS A 207 -7.79 2.43 17.28
CA HIS A 207 -7.91 1.09 17.89
C HIS A 207 -6.82 0.14 17.40
N LEU A 208 -6.20 0.47 16.27
CA LEU A 208 -5.00 -0.15 15.74
C LEU A 208 -3.81 0.79 15.94
N PRO A 209 -2.59 0.25 15.93
CA PRO A 209 -1.41 1.10 15.91
C PRO A 209 -1.26 1.90 14.63
N HIS A 210 -0.67 3.09 14.76
CA HIS A 210 -0.61 4.11 13.72
C HIS A 210 0.09 3.68 12.41
N TRP A 211 0.96 2.67 12.45
CA TRP A 211 1.61 2.19 11.23
C TRP A 211 0.62 1.58 10.25
N GLY A 212 -0.44 0.92 10.72
CA GLY A 212 -1.51 0.42 9.84
C GLY A 212 -2.35 1.50 9.16
N ASP A 213 -2.12 2.78 9.49
CA ASP A 213 -2.81 3.94 8.95
C ASP A 213 -1.88 4.85 8.11
N HIS A 214 -0.73 4.33 7.64
CA HIS A 214 0.14 5.07 6.73
C HIS A 214 -0.59 5.57 5.47
N PHE A 215 -0.17 6.74 5.00
CA PHE A 215 -0.71 7.38 3.81
C PHE A 215 0.22 7.16 2.62
N PRO A 216 -0.33 7.17 1.39
CA PRO A 216 0.49 7.28 0.20
C PRO A 216 1.53 8.37 0.28
N TYR A 217 2.77 8.05 -0.06
CA TYR A 217 3.93 8.95 -0.17
C TYR A 217 4.45 9.51 1.17
N PHE A 218 3.68 9.38 2.26
CA PHE A 218 4.04 9.91 3.57
C PHE A 218 3.61 8.94 4.68
N PRO A 219 4.56 8.14 5.22
CA PRO A 219 4.28 7.34 6.41
C PRO A 219 4.07 8.25 7.62
N ILE A 220 3.24 7.78 8.56
CA ILE A 220 3.06 8.43 9.86
C ILE A 220 4.38 8.30 10.65
N PRO A 221 4.89 9.37 11.29
CA PRO A 221 6.17 9.30 11.98
C PRO A 221 6.19 8.27 13.11
N GLU A 222 7.23 7.43 13.16
CA GLU A 222 7.39 6.31 14.12
C GLU A 222 7.27 6.72 15.60
N HIS A 223 7.71 7.93 15.94
CA HIS A 223 7.70 8.43 17.32
C HIS A 223 6.30 8.86 17.80
N TRP A 224 5.27 8.71 16.96
CA TRP A 224 3.89 8.99 17.35
C TRP A 224 3.39 8.00 18.40
N PRO A 225 2.38 8.38 19.20
CA PRO A 225 1.71 7.43 20.07
C PRO A 225 1.24 6.21 19.26
N THR A 226 1.51 5.01 19.75
CA THR A 226 1.08 3.75 19.11
C THR A 226 -0.39 3.84 18.73
N TYR A 227 -1.26 4.19 19.67
CA TYR A 227 -2.67 4.50 19.44
C TYR A 227 -2.86 6.01 19.35
N THR A 228 -2.85 6.55 18.13
CA THR A 228 -2.83 8.00 17.92
C THR A 228 -4.20 8.65 18.23
N PRO A 229 -4.26 9.77 18.97
CA PRO A 229 -5.51 10.50 19.21
C PRO A 229 -6.13 11.06 17.92
N ALA A 230 -7.46 11.10 17.85
CA ALA A 230 -8.19 11.54 16.66
C ALA A 230 -7.90 12.98 16.25
N ALA A 231 -7.71 13.89 17.20
CA ALA A 231 -7.36 15.28 16.89
C ALA A 231 -6.03 15.37 16.13
N LYS A 232 -5.03 14.57 16.55
CA LYS A 232 -3.71 14.49 15.93
C LYS A 232 -3.77 13.87 14.53
N MET A 233 -4.64 12.86 14.31
CA MET A 233 -4.92 12.33 12.97
C MET A 233 -5.54 13.40 12.07
N GLY A 234 -6.49 14.19 12.60
CA GLY A 234 -7.08 15.30 11.85
C GLY A 234 -6.02 16.29 11.36
N ASP A 235 -5.09 16.68 12.24
CA ASP A 235 -4.06 17.67 11.89
C ASP A 235 -3.05 17.10 10.88
N TRP A 236 -2.75 15.79 10.97
CA TRP A 236 -1.97 15.09 9.96
C TRP A 236 -2.64 15.09 8.59
N HIS A 237 -3.94 14.83 8.52
CA HIS A 237 -4.68 14.82 7.26
C HIS A 237 -4.71 16.20 6.58
N GLU A 238 -4.86 17.26 7.36
CA GLU A 238 -4.81 18.65 6.86
C GLU A 238 -3.40 18.98 6.33
N TRP A 239 -2.34 18.59 7.07
CA TRP A 239 -0.96 18.71 6.59
C TRP A 239 -0.72 17.88 5.32
N TYR A 240 -1.20 16.64 5.28
CA TYR A 240 -1.04 15.73 4.16
C TYR A 240 -1.68 16.28 2.87
N ALA A 241 -2.90 16.82 2.98
CA ALA A 241 -3.58 17.45 1.86
C ALA A 241 -2.76 18.63 1.29
N ASN A 242 -2.14 19.42 2.17
CA ASN A 242 -1.26 20.51 1.76
C ASN A 242 0.05 20.01 1.14
N ALA A 243 0.70 19.01 1.76
CA ALA A 243 1.97 18.43 1.29
C ALA A 243 1.83 17.77 -0.09
N MET A 244 0.68 17.13 -0.35
CA MET A 244 0.35 16.55 -1.65
C MET A 244 -0.26 17.56 -2.64
N GLU A 245 -0.40 18.83 -2.22
CA GLU A 245 -1.01 19.91 -3.01
C GLU A 245 -2.40 19.50 -3.57
N LEU A 246 -3.24 18.83 -2.77
CA LEU A 246 -4.56 18.36 -3.20
C LEU A 246 -5.52 19.54 -3.38
N THR A 247 -6.40 19.47 -4.38
CA THR A 247 -7.47 20.45 -4.58
C THR A 247 -8.68 20.02 -3.76
N THR A 248 -9.01 20.80 -2.72
CA THR A 248 -9.99 20.46 -1.67
C THR A 248 -10.91 21.61 -1.31
#